data_AF-X1KFG7-F1
#
_entry.id   AF-X1KFG7-F1
#
_cell.length_a   1.000
_cell.length_b   1.000
_cell.length_c   1.000
_cell.angle_alpha   90.00
_cell.angle_beta   90.00
_cell.angle_gamma   90.00
#
_symmetry.space_group_name_H-M   'P 1'
#
loop_
_entity.id
_entity.type
_entity.pdbx_description
1 polymer ?
#
loop_
_entity_poly.entity_id
_entity_poly.type
_entity_poly.pdbx_seq_one_letter_code
_entity_poly.pdbx_strand_id
1 'polypeptide(L)'
;EEQIKSGLNMAMSGIPWWTTDIGGFFGGKVKDPEFRELIVRWFQWGVFCPIFRLHGFRDSDDVKNAGENEVWSFGEEAYEIIKELLFMREALRPYVKAQMELAHKTGVPPMRPLFFDFPEDEKSYTISDELLFGPDILVAPIYKYKQRSREVYFPKGADWYDIV
;
A
#
# COMPACT_ATOMS: atom_id res chain seq x y z
N GLU A 1 -2.61 -9.82 -0.63
CA GLU A 1 -1.50 -10.27 -1.52
C GLU A 1 -1.79 -9.98 -2.99
N GLU A 2 -2.92 -10.44 -3.54
CA GLU A 2 -3.23 -10.31 -4.98
C GLU A 2 -3.13 -8.88 -5.52
N GLN A 3 -3.69 -7.90 -4.79
CA GLN A 3 -3.66 -6.50 -5.22
C GLN A 3 -2.25 -5.90 -5.28
N ILE A 4 -1.32 -6.40 -4.45
CA ILE A 4 0.10 -6.00 -4.53
C ILE A 4 0.66 -6.47 -5.88
N LYS A 5 0.47 -7.75 -6.21
CA LYS A 5 0.91 -8.34 -7.48
C LYS A 5 0.24 -7.68 -8.68
N SER A 6 -1.06 -7.40 -8.61
CA SER A 6 -1.78 -6.69 -9.67
C SER A 6 -1.23 -5.29 -9.89
N GLY A 7 -1.03 -4.51 -8.82
CA GLY A 7 -0.45 -3.17 -8.91
C GLY A 7 0.94 -3.16 -9.53
N LEU A 8 1.80 -4.12 -9.14
CA LEU A 8 3.14 -4.26 -9.72
C LEU A 8 3.11 -4.66 -11.21
N ASN A 9 2.23 -5.56 -11.61
CA ASN A 9 2.05 -5.91 -13.01
C ASN A 9 1.49 -4.75 -13.83
N MET A 10 0.58 -3.94 -13.27
CA MET A 10 0.06 -2.73 -13.91
C MET A 10 1.18 -1.70 -14.13
N ALA A 11 2.04 -1.52 -13.13
CA ALA A 11 3.22 -0.67 -13.24
C ALA A 11 4.15 -1.12 -14.38
N MET A 12 4.44 -2.43 -14.48
CA MET A 12 5.25 -2.99 -15.58
C MET A 12 4.55 -2.97 -16.94
N SER A 13 3.23 -2.84 -16.94
CA SER A 13 2.42 -2.68 -18.15
C SER A 13 2.29 -1.20 -18.59
N GLY A 14 3.04 -0.29 -17.98
CA GLY A 14 3.04 1.14 -18.34
C GLY A 14 1.87 1.93 -17.77
N ILE A 15 1.24 1.45 -16.68
CA ILE A 15 0.14 2.13 -16.00
C ILE A 15 0.64 2.60 -14.61
N PRO A 16 1.35 3.74 -14.53
CA PRO A 16 2.00 4.20 -13.30
C PRO A 16 1.01 4.80 -12.28
N TRP A 17 -0.18 5.22 -12.72
CA TRP A 17 -1.20 5.84 -11.88
C TRP A 17 -2.25 4.80 -11.51
N TRP A 18 -1.97 4.08 -10.44
CA TRP A 18 -2.77 2.94 -9.99
C TRP A 18 -3.07 3.02 -8.49
N THR A 19 -4.19 2.43 -8.06
CA THR A 19 -4.57 2.31 -6.65
C THR A 19 -5.64 1.24 -6.44
N THR A 20 -6.02 1.04 -5.18
CA THR A 20 -7.13 0.18 -4.74
C THR A 20 -8.17 0.99 -3.99
N ASP A 21 -9.32 0.37 -3.72
CA ASP A 21 -10.16 0.75 -2.59
C ASP A 21 -9.49 0.25 -1.30
N ILE A 22 -9.00 1.16 -0.45
CA ILE A 22 -8.44 0.76 0.85
C ILE A 22 -9.52 0.05 1.68
N GLY A 23 -9.24 -1.17 2.12
CA GLY A 23 -10.20 -2.06 2.79
C GLY A 23 -11.05 -2.90 1.82
N GLY A 24 -10.82 -2.83 0.52
CA GLY A 24 -11.59 -3.54 -0.50
C GLY A 24 -12.97 -2.93 -0.75
N PHE A 25 -13.63 -3.34 -1.83
CA PHE A 25 -14.93 -2.76 -2.18
C PHE A 25 -16.10 -3.35 -1.39
N PHE A 26 -16.19 -4.68 -1.26
CA PHE A 26 -17.34 -5.36 -0.65
C PHE A 26 -17.01 -6.09 0.66
N GLY A 27 -18.03 -6.38 1.47
CA GLY A 27 -17.96 -7.29 2.62
C GLY A 27 -17.32 -6.70 3.87
N GLY A 28 -17.05 -5.39 3.87
CA GLY A 28 -16.39 -4.70 4.97
C GLY A 28 -17.36 -4.35 6.09
N LYS A 29 -17.31 -5.06 7.21
CA LYS A 29 -18.11 -4.79 8.42
C LYS A 29 -17.33 -3.92 9.39
N VAL A 30 -17.70 -2.64 9.49
CA VAL A 30 -16.96 -1.61 10.25
C VAL A 30 -16.69 -1.97 11.73
N LYS A 31 -17.59 -2.75 12.35
CA LYS A 31 -17.48 -3.18 13.76
C LYS A 31 -16.78 -4.54 13.95
N ASP A 32 -16.50 -5.26 12.87
CA ASP A 32 -15.84 -6.56 12.93
C ASP A 32 -14.33 -6.38 13.20
N PRO A 33 -13.76 -7.00 14.24
CA PRO A 33 -12.34 -6.91 14.55
C PRO A 33 -11.42 -7.38 13.40
N GLU A 34 -11.85 -8.38 12.63
CA GLU A 34 -11.05 -8.86 11.49
C GLU A 34 -10.97 -7.81 10.38
N PHE A 35 -12.11 -7.18 10.04
CA PHE A 35 -12.14 -6.08 9.09
C PHE A 35 -11.34 -4.85 9.58
N ARG A 36 -11.37 -4.55 10.88
CA ARG A 36 -10.56 -3.45 11.46
C ARG A 36 -9.06 -3.72 11.35
N GLU A 37 -8.63 -4.96 11.55
CA GLU A 37 -7.22 -5.33 11.29
C GLU A 37 -6.90 -5.19 9.79
N LEU A 38 -7.77 -5.71 8.92
CA LEU A 38 -7.60 -5.62 7.47
C LEU A 38 -7.45 -4.17 7.00
N ILE A 39 -8.34 -3.28 7.41
CA ILE A 39 -8.33 -1.89 6.93
C ILE A 39 -7.07 -1.15 7.39
N VAL A 40 -6.59 -1.39 8.61
CA VAL A 40 -5.32 -0.84 9.10
C VAL A 40 -4.15 -1.35 8.25
N ARG A 41 -4.06 -2.67 7.99
CA ARG A 41 -3.01 -3.23 7.13
C ARG A 41 -3.06 -2.68 5.71
N TRP A 42 -4.26 -2.47 5.19
CA TRP A 42 -4.46 -1.91 3.86
C TRP A 42 -4.09 -0.42 3.81
N PHE A 43 -4.40 0.36 4.84
CA PHE A 43 -3.95 1.74 4.96
C PHE A 43 -2.41 1.83 4.99
N GLN A 44 -1.76 0.97 5.77
CA GLN A 44 -0.29 0.90 5.87
C GLN A 44 0.35 0.70 4.49
N TRP A 45 -0.18 -0.24 3.69
CA TRP A 45 0.28 -0.43 2.31
C TRP A 45 -0.12 0.74 1.39
N GLY A 46 -1.35 1.24 1.52
CA GLY A 46 -1.90 2.30 0.68
C GLY A 46 -1.11 3.61 0.73
N VAL A 47 -0.45 3.92 1.85
CA VAL A 47 0.48 5.07 1.95
C VAL A 47 1.55 5.03 0.86
N PHE A 48 1.98 3.84 0.47
CA PHE A 48 3.02 3.59 -0.53
C PHE A 48 2.46 3.13 -1.89
N CYS A 49 1.16 3.33 -2.13
CA CYS A 49 0.61 3.25 -3.48
C CYS A 49 0.75 4.59 -4.22
N PRO A 50 0.76 4.59 -5.57
CA PRO A 50 0.82 5.83 -6.35
C PRO A 50 -0.26 6.85 -5.95
N ILE A 51 -1.51 6.38 -5.79
CA ILE A 51 -2.63 7.18 -5.27
C ILE A 51 -3.10 6.57 -3.95
N PHE A 52 -3.36 7.41 -2.96
CA PHE A 52 -3.85 7.01 -1.63
C PHE A 52 -5.34 7.32 -1.51
N ARG A 53 -6.19 6.28 -1.51
CA ARG A 53 -7.64 6.44 -1.65
C ARG A 53 -8.44 5.50 -0.77
N LEU A 54 -9.22 6.07 0.14
CA LEU A 54 -10.24 5.34 0.90
C LEU A 54 -11.55 5.30 0.11
N HIS A 55 -12.07 4.10 -0.09
CA HIS A 55 -13.38 3.85 -0.72
C HIS A 55 -13.88 2.45 -0.35
N GLY A 56 -15.15 2.18 -0.59
CA GLY A 56 -15.77 0.87 -0.40
C GLY A 56 -17.27 0.96 -0.14
N PHE A 57 -17.97 -0.12 -0.44
CA PHE A 57 -19.35 -0.37 -0.05
C PHE A 57 -19.34 -1.18 1.27
N ARG A 58 -19.41 -0.47 2.40
CA ARG A 58 -19.40 -1.10 3.73
C ARG A 58 -20.75 -1.72 4.04
N ASP A 59 -20.72 -2.88 4.68
CA ASP A 59 -21.93 -3.57 5.11
C ASP A 59 -22.68 -2.68 6.12
N SER A 60 -23.98 -2.55 5.92
CA SER A 60 -24.87 -1.81 6.80
C SER A 60 -26.17 -2.59 6.99
N ASP A 61 -26.96 -2.20 7.99
CA ASP A 61 -28.30 -2.79 8.21
C ASP A 61 -29.29 -2.38 7.10
N ASP A 62 -28.95 -1.39 6.27
CA ASP A 62 -29.72 -0.96 5.11
C ASP A 62 -29.09 -1.50 3.82
N VAL A 63 -29.71 -2.51 3.21
CA VAL A 63 -29.23 -3.16 1.98
C VAL A 63 -29.11 -2.19 0.79
N LYS A 64 -29.74 -1.00 0.85
CA LYS A 64 -29.70 0.00 -0.23
C LYS A 64 -28.57 1.02 -0.07
N ASN A 65 -27.96 1.14 1.11
CA ASN A 65 -26.97 2.16 1.42
C ASN A 65 -25.69 1.56 2.00
N ALA A 66 -24.54 2.09 1.59
CA ALA A 66 -23.28 1.73 2.20
C ALA A 66 -23.23 2.24 3.65
N GLY A 67 -22.60 1.47 4.53
CA GLY A 67 -22.26 1.88 5.88
C GLY A 67 -21.20 2.99 5.89
N GLU A 68 -20.94 3.54 7.08
CA GLU A 68 -19.92 4.56 7.28
C GLU A 68 -18.53 4.09 6.80
N ASN A 69 -17.72 5.00 6.27
CA ASN A 69 -16.41 4.65 5.73
C ASN A 69 -15.35 5.74 6.00
N GLU A 70 -15.62 6.69 6.88
CA GLU A 70 -14.65 7.68 7.31
C GLU A 70 -13.66 7.07 8.30
N VAL A 71 -12.46 7.66 8.41
CA VAL A 71 -11.37 7.07 9.21
C VAL A 71 -11.69 6.89 10.69
N TRP A 72 -12.63 7.68 11.24
CA TRP A 72 -13.10 7.58 12.62
C TRP A 72 -14.16 6.50 12.84
N SER A 73 -14.70 5.88 11.78
CA SER A 73 -15.75 4.87 11.90
C SER A 73 -15.21 3.50 12.36
N PHE A 74 -13.91 3.24 12.19
CA PHE A 74 -13.29 1.93 12.45
C PHE A 74 -12.89 1.70 13.92
N GLY A 75 -13.32 2.57 14.84
CA GLY A 75 -12.97 2.53 16.26
C GLY A 75 -11.65 3.23 16.60
N GLU A 76 -11.47 3.57 17.87
CA GLU A 76 -10.39 4.45 18.35
C GLU A 76 -8.98 3.95 18.01
N GLU A 77 -8.70 2.67 18.25
CA GLU A 77 -7.38 2.08 17.97
C GLU A 77 -7.01 2.19 16.48
N ALA A 78 -7.95 1.85 15.59
CA ALA A 78 -7.72 1.95 14.15
C ALA A 78 -7.61 3.41 13.71
N TYR A 79 -8.42 4.31 14.28
CA TYR A 79 -8.36 5.74 13.98
C TYR A 79 -7.00 6.35 14.30
N GLU A 80 -6.44 6.07 15.48
CA GLU A 80 -5.14 6.61 15.89
C GLU A 80 -4.01 6.16 14.95
N ILE A 81 -4.00 4.88 14.57
CA ILE A 81 -3.03 4.36 13.59
C ILE A 81 -3.23 4.99 12.21
N ILE A 82 -4.47 5.04 11.72
CA ILE A 82 -4.77 5.60 10.40
C ILE A 82 -4.41 7.09 10.35
N LYS A 83 -4.66 7.85 11.41
CA LYS A 83 -4.30 9.27 11.52
C LYS A 83 -2.80 9.49 11.33
N GLU A 84 -1.95 8.68 11.96
CA GLU A 84 -0.50 8.74 11.75
C GLU A 84 -0.11 8.48 10.29
N LEU A 85 -0.77 7.49 9.65
CA LEU A 85 -0.56 7.18 8.23
C LEU A 85 -1.01 8.30 7.30
N LEU A 86 -2.08 9.03 7.63
CA LEU A 86 -2.50 10.23 6.89
C LEU A 86 -1.39 11.30 6.95
N PHE A 87 -0.84 11.57 8.14
CA PHE A 87 0.26 12.54 8.28
C PHE A 87 1.54 12.09 7.59
N MET A 88 1.87 10.80 7.64
CA MET A 88 2.99 10.22 6.89
C MET A 88 2.79 10.43 5.38
N ARG A 89 1.60 10.16 4.84
CA ARG A 89 1.32 10.39 3.42
C ARG A 89 1.46 11.87 3.05
N GLU A 90 1.02 12.79 3.91
CA GLU A 90 1.22 14.22 3.70
C GLU A 90 2.71 14.60 3.67
N ALA A 91 3.51 14.06 4.60
CA ALA A 91 4.96 14.27 4.62
C ALA A 91 5.65 13.72 3.35
N LEU A 92 5.14 12.61 2.79
CA LEU A 92 5.64 12.02 1.55
C LEU A 92 5.22 12.78 0.28
N ARG A 93 4.30 13.75 0.34
CA ARG A 93 3.78 14.43 -0.88
C ARG A 93 4.87 15.00 -1.80
N PRO A 94 5.95 15.66 -1.32
CA PRO A 94 7.02 16.13 -2.20
C PRO A 94 7.71 14.97 -2.93
N TYR A 95 7.98 13.87 -2.23
CA TYR A 95 8.58 12.67 -2.81
C TYR A 95 7.65 12.01 -3.84
N VAL A 96 6.37 11.83 -3.49
CA VAL A 96 5.34 11.30 -4.40
C VAL A 96 5.28 12.14 -5.68
N LYS A 97 5.28 13.47 -5.55
CA LYS A 97 5.26 14.38 -6.71
C LYS A 97 6.50 14.19 -7.59
N ALA A 98 7.68 14.04 -7.00
CA ALA A 98 8.91 13.78 -7.74
C ALA A 98 8.84 12.44 -8.51
N GLN A 99 8.33 11.39 -7.88
CA GLN A 99 8.15 10.08 -8.54
C GLN A 99 7.10 10.14 -9.67
N MET A 100 6.02 10.90 -9.49
CA MET A 100 5.01 11.09 -10.55
C MET A 100 5.55 11.90 -11.74
N GLU A 101 6.37 12.91 -11.48
CA GLU A 101 7.06 13.69 -12.52
C GLU A 101 8.06 12.82 -13.29
N LEU A 102 8.79 11.93 -12.60
CA LEU A 102 9.66 10.95 -13.23
C LEU A 102 8.86 10.01 -14.13
N ALA A 103 7.74 9.47 -13.63
CA ALA A 103 6.85 8.62 -14.42
C ALA A 103 6.35 9.32 -15.69
N HIS A 104 5.98 10.60 -15.59
CA HIS A 104 5.59 11.40 -16.75
C HIS A 104 6.70 11.53 -17.80
N LYS A 105 7.95 11.73 -17.37
CA LYS A 105 9.08 11.97 -18.27
C LYS A 105 9.69 10.71 -18.87
N THR A 106 9.72 9.62 -18.11
CA THR A 106 10.53 8.43 -18.46
C THR A 106 9.74 7.13 -18.48
N GLY A 107 8.49 7.14 -17.99
CA GLY A 107 7.69 5.93 -17.82
C GLY A 107 8.07 5.08 -16.60
N VAL A 108 9.06 5.48 -15.80
CA VAL A 108 9.44 4.77 -14.56
C VAL A 108 8.33 4.89 -13.52
N PRO A 109 7.69 3.79 -13.08
CA PRO A 109 6.52 3.88 -12.20
C PRO A 109 6.91 4.19 -10.73
N PRO A 110 6.05 4.92 -9.98
CA PRO A 110 6.31 5.22 -8.57
C PRO A 110 6.31 3.97 -7.69
N MET A 111 5.52 2.95 -8.02
CA MET A 111 5.49 1.66 -7.32
C MET A 111 6.02 0.61 -8.29
N ARG A 112 7.07 -0.12 -7.91
CA ARG A 112 7.78 -1.01 -8.83
C ARG A 112 8.34 -2.27 -8.14
N PRO A 113 8.51 -3.39 -8.86
CA PRO A 113 9.16 -4.59 -8.32
C PRO A 113 10.62 -4.32 -7.94
N LEU A 114 11.18 -5.12 -7.04
CA LEU A 114 12.57 -4.98 -6.61
C LEU A 114 13.55 -5.07 -7.80
N PHE A 115 13.32 -6.00 -8.74
CA PHE A 115 14.19 -6.18 -9.90
C PHE A 115 14.29 -4.96 -10.82
N PHE A 116 13.37 -3.99 -10.70
CA PHE A 116 13.39 -2.79 -11.53
C PHE A 116 14.62 -1.92 -11.22
N ASP A 117 14.96 -1.77 -9.94
CA ASP A 117 16.12 -0.99 -9.48
C ASP A 117 17.32 -1.88 -9.12
N PHE A 118 17.12 -3.20 -8.97
CA PHE A 118 18.16 -4.18 -8.68
C PHE A 118 18.23 -5.31 -9.73
N PRO A 119 18.43 -5.01 -11.02
CA PRO A 119 18.31 -6.01 -12.09
C PRO A 119 19.42 -7.06 -12.08
N GLU A 120 20.56 -6.80 -11.44
CA GLU A 120 21.66 -7.76 -11.27
C GLU A 120 21.45 -8.71 -10.07
N ASP A 121 20.48 -8.44 -9.19
CA ASP A 121 20.14 -9.30 -8.08
C ASP A 121 19.08 -10.33 -8.51
N GLU A 122 19.50 -11.53 -8.88
CA GLU A 122 18.61 -12.61 -9.35
C GLU A 122 17.44 -12.90 -8.38
N LYS A 123 17.67 -12.76 -7.06
CA LYS A 123 16.63 -13.05 -6.06
C LYS A 123 15.50 -12.02 -6.12
N SER A 124 15.79 -10.78 -6.52
CA SER A 124 14.78 -9.71 -6.65
C SER A 124 13.65 -10.04 -7.63
N TYR A 125 13.89 -10.92 -8.61
CA TYR A 125 12.88 -11.38 -9.59
C TYR A 125 11.88 -12.38 -9.01
N THR A 126 12.19 -12.98 -7.86
CA THR A 126 11.34 -14.00 -7.21
C THR A 126 10.49 -13.43 -6.09
N ILE A 127 10.80 -12.22 -5.62
CA ILE A 127 10.05 -11.55 -4.56
C ILE A 127 8.82 -10.88 -5.17
N SER A 128 7.64 -11.24 -4.67
CA SER A 128 6.35 -10.76 -5.23
C SER A 128 5.43 -10.08 -4.20
N ASP A 129 5.90 -9.98 -2.96
CA ASP A 129 5.17 -9.44 -1.82
C ASP A 129 5.94 -8.31 -1.11
N GLU A 130 6.96 -7.77 -1.79
CA GLU A 130 7.72 -6.57 -1.46
C GLU A 130 7.79 -5.69 -2.71
N LEU A 131 7.92 -4.38 -2.50
CA LEU A 131 7.98 -3.41 -3.58
C LEU A 131 8.91 -2.25 -3.22
N LEU A 132 9.33 -1.53 -4.24
CA LEU A 132 9.94 -0.22 -4.08
C LEU A 132 8.90 0.87 -4.35
N PHE A 133 8.87 1.88 -3.48
CA PHE A 133 8.14 3.12 -3.68
C PHE A 133 9.11 4.25 -4.00
N GLY A 134 9.24 4.55 -5.29
CA GLY A 134 10.40 5.23 -5.85
C GLY A 134 11.69 4.42 -5.64
N PRO A 135 12.87 5.00 -5.86
CA PRO A 135 14.14 4.29 -5.67
C PRO A 135 14.58 4.19 -4.20
N ASP A 136 13.96 4.93 -3.28
CA ASP A 136 14.52 5.17 -1.95
C ASP A 136 13.79 4.42 -0.82
N ILE A 137 12.62 3.82 -1.08
CA ILE A 137 11.77 3.22 -0.04
C ILE A 137 11.42 1.79 -0.41
N LEU A 138 11.87 0.83 0.39
CA LEU A 138 11.42 -0.56 0.33
C LEU A 138 10.20 -0.76 1.24
N VAL A 139 9.18 -1.43 0.72
CA VAL A 139 7.92 -1.68 1.42
C VAL A 139 7.63 -3.17 1.39
N ALA A 140 7.47 -3.75 2.59
CA ALA A 140 7.14 -5.16 2.78
C ALA A 140 5.81 -5.29 3.56
N PRO A 141 4.63 -5.21 2.89
CA PRO A 141 3.35 -5.17 3.59
C PRO A 141 3.07 -6.42 4.43
N ILE A 142 2.40 -6.25 5.57
CA ILE A 142 1.76 -7.37 6.27
C ILE A 142 0.38 -7.60 5.66
N TYR A 143 0.16 -8.78 5.07
CA TYR A 143 -1.06 -9.07 4.30
C TYR A 143 -1.80 -10.33 4.75
N LYS A 144 -1.33 -11.03 5.79
CA LYS A 144 -2.02 -12.18 6.40
C LYS A 144 -2.65 -11.77 7.73
N TYR A 145 -3.89 -12.20 7.96
CA TYR A 145 -4.60 -11.92 9.20
C TYR A 145 -3.82 -12.44 10.42
N LYS A 146 -3.76 -11.62 11.48
CA LYS A 146 -3.03 -11.85 12.73
C LYS A 146 -1.51 -11.95 12.61
N GLN A 147 -0.93 -11.75 11.43
CA GLN A 147 0.51 -11.72 11.27
C GLN A 147 1.09 -10.48 11.98
N ARG A 148 2.17 -10.67 12.73
CA ARG A 148 2.87 -9.60 13.49
C ARG A 148 4.35 -9.49 13.15
N SER A 149 4.88 -10.43 12.36
CA SER A 149 6.23 -10.41 11.81
C SER A 149 6.22 -11.07 10.44
N ARG A 150 7.19 -10.69 9.60
CA ARG A 150 7.47 -11.34 8.32
C ARG A 150 8.96 -11.32 8.05
N GLU A 151 9.39 -12.21 7.17
CA GLU A 151 10.72 -12.08 6.56
C GLU A 151 10.68 -10.96 5.52
N VAL A 152 11.79 -10.23 5.43
CA VAL A 152 12.00 -9.15 4.47
C VAL A 152 13.31 -9.42 3.74
N TYR A 153 13.29 -9.35 2.41
CA TYR A 153 14.48 -9.41 1.60
C TYR A 153 15.04 -8.01 1.38
N PHE A 154 16.33 -7.84 1.64
CA PHE A 154 17.05 -6.60 1.35
C PHE A 154 17.95 -6.83 0.13
N PRO A 155 17.65 -6.23 -1.04
CA PRO A 155 18.49 -6.33 -2.21
C PRO A 155 19.92 -5.86 -1.96
N LYS A 156 20.87 -6.52 -2.61
CA LYS A 156 22.29 -6.12 -2.57
C LYS A 156 22.51 -4.83 -3.35
N GLY A 157 23.56 -4.09 -3.00
CA GLY A 157 23.95 -2.86 -3.71
C GLY A 157 23.42 -1.57 -3.08
N ALA A 158 22.72 -1.66 -1.96
CA ALA A 158 22.33 -0.52 -1.14
C ALA A 158 22.45 -0.86 0.37
N ASP A 159 22.64 0.19 1.18
CA ASP A 159 22.51 0.10 2.63
C ASP A 159 21.07 0.45 3.01
N TRP A 160 20.46 -0.40 3.85
CA TRP A 160 19.07 -0.25 4.26
C TRP A 160 18.98 0.21 5.70
N TYR A 161 18.15 1.23 5.94
CA TYR A 161 17.90 1.79 7.25
C TYR A 161 16.43 1.60 7.59
N ASP A 162 16.18 1.10 8.79
CA ASP A 162 14.82 1.07 9.35
C ASP A 162 14.38 2.51 9.66
N ILE A 163 13.13 2.82 9.36
CA ILE A 163 12.53 4.16 9.47
C ILE A 163 12.03 4.47 10.89
N VAL A 164 12.61 3.80 11.90
CA VAL A 164 12.27 3.86 13.34
C VAL A 164 12.23 5.29 13.87
#